data_AF-A0A183K253-F1
#
_entry.id   AF-A0A183K253-F1
#
_cell.length_a   1.000
_cell.length_b   1.000
_cell.length_c   1.000
_cell.angle_alpha   90.00
_cell.angle_beta   90.00
_cell.angle_gamma   90.00
#
_symmetry.space_group_name_H-M   'P 1'
#
loop_
_entity.id
_entity.type
_entity.pdbx_description
1 polymer ?
#
loop_
_entity_poly.entity_id
_entity_poly.type
_entity_poly.pdbx_seq_one_letter_code
_entity_poly.pdbx_strand_id
1 'polypeptide(L)'
;MYQEVLGRKKHHHEEWISIDILERIRRRNSNKTEINNSRTGAEKFKAQAEYTEASKQIMRSDKAEKQKYVKEIATTVEKSAREGNKRQLYDTTNKLAWKYSKSERPVKDKEGRPITKIQGQTGL
;
A
#
# COMPACT_ATOMS: atom_id res chain seq x y z
N MET A 1 -8.33 -33.21 -17.04
CA MET A 1 -9.14 -32.01 -16.77
C MET A 1 -8.18 -30.92 -16.31
N TYR A 2 -8.10 -29.82 -17.06
CA TYR A 2 -7.32 -28.66 -16.63
C TYR A 2 -8.03 -27.96 -15.47
N GLN A 3 -7.31 -27.72 -14.38
CA GLN A 3 -7.80 -27.05 -13.19
C GLN A 3 -7.52 -25.55 -13.37
N GLU A 4 -8.53 -24.77 -13.77
CA GLU A 4 -8.44 -23.31 -13.77
C GLU A 4 -8.44 -22.81 -12.32
N VAL A 5 -7.25 -22.58 -11.79
CA VAL A 5 -7.05 -21.92 -10.50
C VAL A 5 -6.96 -20.42 -10.76
N LEU A 6 -7.80 -19.62 -10.10
CA LEU A 6 -7.65 -18.17 -10.10
C LEU A 6 -6.24 -17.82 -9.60
N GLY A 7 -5.44 -17.20 -10.47
CA GLY A 7 -4.04 -16.89 -10.19
C GLY A 7 -3.85 -16.12 -8.87
N ARG A 8 -2.67 -16.28 -8.25
CA ARG A 8 -2.33 -15.56 -7.00
C ARG A 8 -2.47 -14.06 -7.18
N LYS A 9 -3.03 -13.38 -6.17
CA LYS A 9 -3.12 -11.92 -6.09
C LYS A 9 -1.76 -11.30 -6.43
N LYS A 10 -1.72 -10.51 -7.51
CA LYS A 10 -0.57 -9.65 -7.77
C LYS A 10 -0.61 -8.52 -6.74
N HIS A 11 0.31 -8.58 -5.77
CA HIS A 11 0.63 -7.44 -4.93
C HIS A 11 1.21 -6.36 -5.85
N HIS A 12 0.34 -5.50 -6.37
CA HIS A 12 0.80 -4.27 -6.97
C HIS A 12 1.45 -3.47 -5.86
N HIS A 13 2.77 -3.35 -5.93
CA HIS A 13 3.50 -2.38 -5.14
C HIS A 13 2.81 -1.03 -5.36
N GLU A 14 2.50 -0.33 -4.28
CA GLU A 14 2.07 1.04 -4.36
C GLU A 14 3.23 1.85 -4.95
N GLU A 15 3.23 2.09 -6.27
CA GLU A 15 4.34 2.70 -7.02
C GLU A 15 4.79 4.07 -6.50
N TRP A 16 3.99 4.67 -5.61
CA TRP A 16 4.28 5.96 -5.00
C TRP A 16 5.09 5.85 -3.70
N ILE A 17 5.21 4.67 -3.07
CA ILE A 17 6.00 4.54 -1.83
C ILE A 17 7.48 4.51 -2.19
N SER A 18 8.21 5.54 -1.77
CA SER A 18 9.65 5.66 -1.97
C SER A 18 10.45 4.66 -1.11
N ILE A 19 11.61 4.24 -1.63
CA ILE A 19 12.59 3.40 -0.92
C ILE A 19 13.04 4.08 0.39
N ASP A 20 13.16 5.40 0.40
CA ASP A 20 13.51 6.19 1.61
C ASP A 20 12.49 5.98 2.75
N ILE A 21 11.19 5.93 2.43
CA ILE A 21 10.13 5.70 3.43
C ILE A 21 10.25 4.28 4.00
N LEU A 22 10.59 3.29 3.17
CA LEU A 22 10.80 1.91 3.62
C LEU A 22 12.01 1.79 4.55
N GLU A 23 13.11 2.48 4.26
CA GLU A 23 14.29 2.53 5.13
C GLU A 23 13.95 3.16 6.50
N ARG A 24 13.17 4.25 6.50
CA ARG A 24 12.69 4.90 7.73
C ARG A 24 11.80 3.99 8.57
N ILE A 25 10.92 3.20 7.95
CA ILE A 25 10.10 2.20 8.63
C ILE A 25 10.99 1.14 9.28
N ARG A 26 12.00 0.64 8.57
CA ARG A 26 12.96 -0.32 9.11
C ARG A 26 13.69 0.25 10.32
N ARG A 27 14.17 1.50 10.24
CA ARG A 27 14.83 2.18 11.35
C ARG A 27 13.91 2.34 12.57
N ARG A 28 12.67 2.77 12.37
CA ARG A 28 11.65 2.88 13.42
C ARG A 28 11.39 1.53 14.12
N ASN A 29 11.40 0.42 13.37
CA ASN A 29 11.24 -0.93 13.93
C ASN A 29 12.46 -1.38 14.76
N SER A 30 13.68 -0.97 14.37
CA SER A 30 14.87 -1.16 15.20
C SER A 30 14.73 -0.46 16.55
N ASN A 31 14.33 0.82 16.54
CA ASN A 31 14.13 1.58 17.78
C ASN A 31 13.05 0.96 18.66
N LYS A 32 11.99 0.39 18.07
CA LYS A 32 10.98 -0.35 18.82
C LYS A 32 11.55 -1.59 19.52
N THR A 33 12.50 -2.26 18.90
CA THR A 33 13.20 -3.41 19.49
C THR A 33 14.11 -2.96 20.65
N GLU A 34 14.78 -1.83 20.50
CA GLU A 34 15.60 -1.21 21.55
C GLU A 34 14.78 -0.81 22.77
N ILE A 35 13.57 -0.24 22.58
CA ILE A 35 12.63 0.06 23.68
C ILE A 35 12.23 -1.20 24.44
N ASN A 36 12.01 -2.32 23.73
CA ASN A 36 11.60 -3.57 24.36
C ASN A 36 12.74 -4.24 25.15
N ASN A 37 13.98 -4.08 24.68
CA ASN A 37 15.17 -4.68 25.27
C ASN A 37 15.89 -3.77 26.28
N SER A 38 15.43 -2.53 26.46
CA SER A 38 16.09 -1.54 27.34
C SER A 38 16.19 -2.05 28.77
N ARG A 39 17.38 -1.94 29.37
CA ARG A 39 17.66 -2.44 30.72
C ARG A 39 17.48 -1.35 31.78
N THR A 40 17.70 -0.09 31.40
CA THR A 40 17.58 1.07 32.30
C THR A 40 16.57 2.09 31.76
N GLY A 41 15.91 2.83 32.66
CA GLY A 41 14.90 3.82 32.28
C GLY A 41 15.39 4.91 31.33
N ALA A 42 16.66 5.32 31.44
CA ALA A 42 17.26 6.31 30.55
C ALA A 42 17.38 5.82 29.10
N GLU A 43 17.78 4.56 28.89
CA GLU A 43 17.85 3.93 27.56
C GLU A 43 16.46 3.86 26.92
N LYS A 44 15.46 3.45 27.71
CA LYS A 44 14.07 3.40 27.28
C LYS A 44 13.55 4.77 26.84
N PHE A 45 13.84 5.81 27.63
CA PHE A 45 13.40 7.17 27.35
C PHE A 45 14.03 7.70 26.06
N LYS A 46 15.33 7.45 25.84
CA LYS A 46 16.03 7.83 24.62
C LYS A 46 15.45 7.12 23.39
N ALA A 47 15.33 5.79 23.43
CA ALA A 47 14.79 5.01 22.31
C ALA A 47 13.33 5.39 22.00
N GLN A 48 12.53 5.72 23.03
CA GLN A 48 11.16 6.19 22.87
C GLN A 48 11.07 7.58 22.24
N ALA A 49 11.98 8.50 22.57
CA ALA A 49 12.09 9.79 21.90
C ALA A 49 12.42 9.61 20.41
N GLU A 50 13.41 8.77 20.10
CA GLU A 50 13.81 8.49 18.71
C GLU A 50 12.69 7.80 17.90
N TYR A 51 11.98 6.84 18.50
CA TYR A 51 10.83 6.20 17.87
C TYR A 51 9.71 7.20 17.54
N THR A 52 9.44 8.13 18.46
CA THR A 52 8.41 9.15 18.29
C THR A 52 8.77 10.10 17.14
N GLU A 53 10.02 10.54 17.08
CA GLU A 53 10.50 11.41 16.02
C GLU A 53 10.51 10.71 14.66
N ALA A 54 11.01 9.48 14.59
CA ALA A 54 10.97 8.66 13.37
C ALA A 54 9.52 8.46 12.87
N SER A 55 8.57 8.22 13.78
CA SER A 55 7.16 8.06 13.42
C SER A 55 6.56 9.35 12.84
N LYS A 56 6.88 10.53 13.40
CA LYS A 56 6.45 11.83 12.86
C LYS A 56 7.03 12.08 11.48
N GLN A 57 8.30 11.76 11.30
CA GLN A 57 9.00 11.94 10.03
C GLN A 57 8.42 11.05 8.92
N ILE A 58 8.11 9.79 9.21
CA ILE A 58 7.43 8.90 8.27
C ILE A 58 6.09 9.51 7.84
N MET A 59 5.25 9.97 8.78
CA MET A 59 3.96 10.58 8.44
C MET A 59 4.08 11.82 7.56
N ARG A 60 5.11 12.64 7.78
CA ARG A 60 5.38 13.83 6.96
C ARG A 60 5.83 13.44 5.55
N SER A 61 6.78 12.51 5.44
CA SER A 61 7.28 12.02 4.16
C SER A 61 6.19 11.32 3.34
N ASP A 62 5.39 10.46 3.98
CA ASP A 62 4.26 9.76 3.35
C ASP A 62 3.24 10.75 2.74
N LYS A 63 2.88 11.78 3.51
CA LYS A 63 1.99 12.83 3.03
C LYS A 63 2.59 13.60 1.85
N ALA A 64 3.88 13.95 1.93
CA ALA A 64 4.56 14.70 0.87
C ALA A 64 4.68 13.88 -0.42
N GLU A 65 5.07 12.61 -0.33
CA GLU A 65 5.21 11.70 -1.47
C GLU A 65 3.86 11.45 -2.15
N LYS A 66 2.80 11.26 -1.36
CA LYS A 66 1.43 11.15 -1.89
C LYS A 66 1.00 12.40 -2.65
N GLN A 67 1.28 13.59 -2.11
CA GLN A 67 0.95 14.87 -2.77
C GLN A 67 1.74 15.04 -4.07
N LYS A 68 3.03 14.70 -4.06
CA LYS A 68 3.89 14.73 -5.26
C LYS A 68 3.35 13.81 -6.34
N TYR A 69 3.03 12.56 -6.01
CA TYR A 69 2.47 11.59 -6.94
C TYR A 69 1.14 12.06 -7.56
N VAL A 70 0.24 12.61 -6.73
CA VAL A 70 -1.04 13.17 -7.22
C VAL A 70 -0.80 14.35 -8.17
N LYS A 71 0.14 15.24 -7.84
CA LYS A 71 0.50 16.39 -8.66
C LYS A 71 1.08 15.97 -10.01
N GLU A 72 1.99 15.00 -10.04
CA GLU A 72 2.59 14.47 -11.28
C GLU A 72 1.51 13.88 -12.21
N ILE A 73 0.56 13.11 -11.66
CA ILE A 73 -0.57 12.61 -12.45
C ILE A 73 -1.41 13.76 -12.99
N ALA A 74 -1.77 14.74 -12.17
CA ALA A 74 -2.56 15.89 -12.60
C ALA A 74 -1.90 16.64 -13.77
N THR A 75 -0.58 16.88 -13.69
CA THR A 75 0.16 17.52 -14.79
C THR A 75 0.18 16.67 -16.07
N THR A 76 0.22 15.34 -15.94
CA THR A 76 0.15 14.42 -17.09
C THR A 76 -1.23 14.43 -17.73
N VAL A 77 -2.28 14.49 -16.93
CA VAL A 77 -3.69 14.60 -17.38
C VAL A 77 -3.88 15.92 -18.15
N GLU A 78 -3.43 17.05 -17.60
CA GLU A 78 -3.52 18.36 -18.25
C GLU A 78 -2.79 18.38 -19.60
N LYS A 79 -1.59 17.81 -19.67
CA LYS A 79 -0.84 17.70 -20.92
C LYS A 79 -1.58 16.84 -21.96
N SER A 80 -2.07 15.68 -21.55
CA SER A 80 -2.83 14.77 -22.43
C SER A 80 -4.12 15.43 -22.96
N ALA A 81 -4.79 16.24 -22.14
CA ALA A 81 -5.97 16.99 -22.53
C ALA A 81 -5.65 18.04 -23.59
N ARG A 82 -4.53 18.77 -23.45
CA ARG A 82 -4.05 19.76 -24.44
C ARG A 82 -3.65 19.09 -25.76
N GLU A 83 -3.05 17.91 -25.71
CA GLU A 83 -2.63 17.14 -26.89
C GLU A 83 -3.79 16.37 -27.56
N GLY A 84 -5.00 16.38 -26.97
CA GLY A 84 -6.16 15.66 -27.49
C GLY A 84 -6.09 14.13 -27.35
N ASN A 85 -5.15 13.60 -26.55
CA ASN A 85 -4.98 12.16 -26.36
C ASN A 85 -5.97 11.60 -25.31
N LYS A 86 -7.21 11.36 -25.76
CA LYS A 86 -8.32 10.90 -24.92
C LYS A 86 -8.06 9.56 -24.21
N ARG A 87 -7.30 8.66 -24.84
CA ARG A 87 -7.00 7.33 -24.27
C ARG A 87 -6.07 7.44 -23.06
N GLN A 88 -4.97 8.19 -23.17
CA GLN A 88 -4.05 8.41 -22.05
C GLN A 88 -4.72 9.17 -20.89
N LEU A 89 -5.63 10.09 -21.20
CA LEU A 89 -6.42 10.80 -20.19
C LEU A 89 -7.29 9.84 -19.37
N TYR A 90 -7.97 8.89 -20.03
CA TYR A 90 -8.76 7.87 -19.35
C TYR A 90 -7.91 6.93 -18.49
N ASP A 91 -6.79 6.43 -19.04
CA ASP A 91 -5.90 5.51 -18.32
C ASP A 91 -5.24 6.16 -17.09
N THR A 92 -4.84 7.43 -17.18
CA THR A 92 -4.26 8.19 -16.06
C THR A 92 -5.29 8.57 -15.01
N THR A 93 -6.52 8.89 -15.41
CA THR A 93 -7.64 9.14 -14.49
C THR A 93 -8.03 7.85 -13.74
N ASN A 94 -7.99 6.70 -14.43
CA ASN A 94 -8.19 5.41 -13.79
C ASN A 94 -7.10 5.08 -12.76
N LYS A 95 -5.83 5.51 -12.95
CA LYS A 95 -4.78 5.37 -11.92
C LYS A 95 -5.09 6.13 -10.62
N LEU A 96 -5.82 7.25 -10.70
CA LEU A 96 -6.35 7.98 -9.53
C LEU A 96 -7.52 7.22 -8.89
N ALA A 97 -8.48 6.77 -9.70
CA ALA A 97 -9.71 6.12 -9.23
C ALA A 97 -9.48 4.69 -8.69
N TRP A 98 -8.49 3.97 -9.20
CA TRP A 98 -8.13 2.61 -8.78
C TRP A 98 -7.77 2.52 -7.28
N LYS A 99 -7.35 3.64 -6.66
CA LYS A 99 -7.10 3.74 -5.23
C LYS A 99 -8.36 3.61 -4.36
N TYR A 100 -9.56 3.87 -4.91
CA TYR A 100 -10.83 3.78 -4.18
C TYR A 100 -11.63 2.51 -4.50
N SER A 101 -11.27 1.77 -5.56
CA SER A 101 -12.02 0.59 -6.02
C SER A 101 -11.55 -0.74 -5.41
N LYS A 102 -10.35 -0.80 -4.80
CA LYS A 102 -9.77 -2.05 -4.26
C LYS A 102 -10.21 -2.42 -2.84
N SER A 103 -11.51 -2.43 -2.58
CA SER A 103 -12.04 -3.61 -1.89
C SER A 103 -12.51 -4.55 -2.98
N GLU A 104 -11.63 -5.46 -3.39
CA GLU A 104 -12.00 -6.57 -4.28
C GLU A 104 -13.05 -7.40 -3.51
N ARG A 105 -14.34 -7.07 -3.73
CA ARG A 105 -15.43 -7.80 -3.13
C ARG A 105 -15.35 -9.23 -3.68
N PRO A 106 -15.38 -10.26 -2.82
CA PRO A 106 -15.51 -11.63 -3.30
C PRO A 106 -16.67 -11.71 -4.29
N VAL A 107 -16.48 -12.39 -5.43
CA VAL A 107 -17.59 -12.67 -6.33
C VAL A 107 -18.61 -13.49 -5.54
N LYS A 108 -19.82 -12.95 -5.44
CA LYS A 108 -20.93 -13.56 -4.71
C LYS A 108 -21.85 -14.27 -5.69
N ASP A 109 -22.45 -15.38 -5.26
CA ASP A 109 -23.58 -16.01 -5.97
C ASP A 109 -24.81 -15.08 -5.96
N LYS A 110 -25.90 -15.49 -6.64
CA LYS A 110 -27.14 -14.69 -6.71
C LYS A 110 -27.79 -14.50 -5.33
N GLU A 111 -27.36 -15.29 -4.35
CA GLU A 111 -27.79 -15.29 -2.96
C GLU A 111 -26.84 -14.48 -2.04
N GLY A 112 -25.80 -13.86 -2.59
CA GLY A 112 -24.91 -12.95 -1.87
C GLY A 112 -23.79 -13.62 -1.07
N ARG A 113 -23.56 -14.93 -1.25
CA ARG A 113 -22.54 -15.71 -0.53
C ARG A 113 -21.20 -15.72 -1.27
N PRO A 114 -20.06 -15.53 -0.57
CA PRO A 114 -18.75 -15.64 -1.18
C PRO A 114 -18.49 -17.07 -1.67
N ILE A 115 -18.07 -17.22 -2.93
CA ILE A 115 -17.81 -18.54 -3.53
C ILE A 115 -16.45 -19.08 -3.03
N THR A 116 -16.38 -19.52 -1.78
CA THR A 116 -15.27 -20.34 -1.28
C THR A 116 -15.66 -21.82 -1.42
N LYS A 117 -15.25 -22.47 -2.50
CA LYS A 117 -15.43 -23.92 -2.65
C LYS A 117 -14.28 -24.65 -1.94
N ILE A 118 -14.33 -24.72 -0.61
CA ILE A 118 -13.57 -25.72 0.15
C ILE A 118 -14.48 -26.94 0.24
N GLN A 119 -14.17 -27.98 -0.53
CA GLN A 119 -14.73 -29.31 -0.30
C GLN A 119 -13.56 -30.21 0.09
N GLY A 120 -13.68 -30.83 1.26
CA GLY A 120 -12.60 -31.30 2.12
C GLY A 120 -11.58 -32.23 1.46
N GLN A 121 -10.32 -32.00 1.79
CA GLN A 121 -9.32 -33.04 1.81
C GLN A 121 -9.56 -33.89 3.06
N THR A 122 -10.05 -35.10 2.83
CA THR A 122 -9.95 -36.27 3.70
C THR A 122 -9.45 -37.35 2.74
N GLY A 123 -8.23 -37.89 2.84
CA GLY A 123 -7.53 -38.30 4.04
C GLY A 123 -7.81 -39.79 4.24
N LEU A 124 -7.10 -40.64 3.48
CA LEU A 124 -6.50 -41.94 3.83
C LEU A 124 -5.68 -42.44 2.63
#